data_AF-A0A088E5D0-F1
#
_entry.id   AF-A0A088E5D0-F1
#
_cell.length_a   1.000
_cell.length_b   1.000
_cell.length_c   1.000
_cell.angle_alpha   90.00
_cell.angle_beta   90.00
_cell.angle_gamma   90.00
#
_symmetry.space_group_name_H-M   'P 1'
#
loop_
_entity.id
_entity.type
_entity.pdbx_description
1 polymer ?
#
loop_
_entity_poly.entity_id
_entity_poly.type
_entity_poly.pdbx_seq_one_letter_code
_entity_poly.pdbx_strand_id
1 'polypeptide(L)'
;MYKLCNDQLMIKMGFNGIEGAINVPGEIPWEIVVLYFLGALLFVVYYGRKTGGLRSFTTIDLVYIGIGGAFSVVWEFYIGSFLGRFLPSTPFVSVGFWGRLIIVFIIAALVRKVGAGMFTLLVYNLLGDLFHYGFGGEPMYFIYESLTYGLFVDIMIAVTGGHLFGIGKELSNGAGEATATRTTTILGVIQGAILGLTWAIPDPVFYSAFFSPFLYGSYVNWAHILFNLGAFMPGDIVMGILASILAVRIARAVGQ
;
A
#
# COMPACT_ATOMS: atom_id res chain seq x y z
N MET A 1 27.12 40.17 30.81
CA MET A 1 27.94 38.95 30.98
C MET A 1 27.28 37.85 30.16
N TYR A 2 27.65 37.78 28.88
CA TYR A 2 27.12 36.85 27.89
C TYR A 2 27.62 35.44 28.22
N LYS A 3 26.70 34.52 28.49
CA LYS A 3 26.94 33.07 28.47
C LYS A 3 26.44 32.63 27.09
N LEU A 4 27.27 32.79 26.05
CA LEU A 4 28.01 31.68 25.43
C LEU A 4 27.04 30.52 25.17
N CYS A 5 26.33 30.50 24.04
CA CYS A 5 26.84 30.03 22.75
C CYS A 5 27.58 28.70 22.93
N ASN A 6 26.85 27.59 23.15
CA ASN A 6 27.42 26.26 22.95
C ASN A 6 26.46 25.10 22.64
N ASP A 7 25.17 25.34 22.32
CA ASP A 7 24.23 24.25 21.98
C ASP A 7 23.73 24.29 20.52
N GLN A 8 24.24 25.20 19.69
CA GLN A 8 23.82 25.35 18.28
C GLN A 8 24.68 24.60 17.26
N LEU A 9 25.45 23.60 17.69
CA LEU A 9 26.25 22.76 16.79
C LEU A 9 26.01 21.27 17.02
N MET A 10 24.77 20.89 17.30
CA MET A 10 24.28 19.59 16.86
C MET A 10 24.18 19.66 15.34
N ILE A 11 25.26 19.21 14.69
CA ILE A 11 25.31 18.99 13.25
C ILE A 11 24.13 18.04 12.94
N LYS A 12 23.01 18.59 12.45
CA LYS A 12 21.92 17.81 11.85
C LYS A 12 22.49 17.21 10.56
N MET A 13 23.24 16.12 10.69
CA MET A 13 23.69 15.30 9.55
C MET A 13 22.50 14.48 9.08
N GLY A 14 21.50 15.16 8.49
CA GLY A 14 20.43 14.48 7.81
C GLY A 14 20.96 13.92 6.49
N PHE A 15 21.04 12.59 6.38
CA PHE A 15 21.36 11.98 5.10
C PHE A 15 20.20 12.23 4.15
N ASN A 16 20.43 13.00 3.08
CA ASN A 16 19.44 13.25 2.05
C ASN A 16 18.12 13.86 2.57
N GLY A 17 18.19 14.88 3.45
CA GLY A 17 17.00 15.58 3.96
C GLY A 17 16.25 14.89 5.13
N ILE A 18 16.70 13.71 5.57
CA ILE A 18 16.11 12.97 6.69
C ILE A 18 16.59 13.54 8.03
N GLU A 19 15.69 13.98 8.91
CA GLU A 19 16.08 14.49 10.24
C GLU A 19 16.60 13.39 11.18
N GLY A 20 16.06 12.17 11.09
CA GLY A 20 16.45 11.05 11.93
C GLY A 20 16.04 11.23 13.40
N ALA A 21 14.97 12.00 13.65
CA ALA A 21 14.47 12.23 14.99
C ALA A 21 13.89 10.93 15.55
N ILE A 22 14.32 10.56 16.76
CA ILE A 22 13.82 9.39 17.49
C ILE A 22 13.35 9.82 18.87
N ASN A 23 12.34 9.14 19.40
CA ASN A 23 11.73 9.43 20.71
C ASN A 23 11.04 10.80 20.76
N VAL A 24 10.43 11.21 19.64
CA VAL A 24 9.55 12.39 19.62
C VAL A 24 8.34 12.08 20.53
N PRO A 25 7.86 13.04 21.34
CA PRO A 25 6.72 12.80 22.21
C PRO A 25 5.50 12.27 21.45
N GLY A 26 5.02 11.10 21.85
CA GLY A 26 3.88 10.43 21.22
C GLY A 26 4.22 9.55 20.00
N GLU A 27 5.46 9.56 19.52
CA GLU A 27 5.94 8.70 18.45
C GLU A 27 5.82 7.21 18.81
N ILE A 28 5.51 6.38 17.81
CA ILE A 28 5.63 4.94 17.98
C ILE A 28 7.11 4.61 18.20
N PRO A 29 7.48 3.86 19.25
CA PRO A 29 8.87 3.46 19.48
C PRO A 29 9.48 2.83 18.23
N TRP A 30 10.64 3.33 17.82
CA TRP A 30 11.31 2.91 16.59
C TRP A 30 11.63 1.40 16.59
N GLU A 31 11.83 0.80 17.77
CA GLU A 31 12.03 -0.64 17.93
C GLU A 31 10.82 -1.44 17.45
N ILE A 32 9.61 -0.98 17.76
CA ILE A 32 8.36 -1.62 17.31
C ILE A 32 8.27 -1.55 15.79
N VAL A 33 8.65 -0.42 15.21
CA VAL A 33 8.62 -0.21 13.77
C VAL A 33 9.64 -1.10 13.06
N VAL A 34 10.87 -1.19 13.58
CA VAL A 34 11.89 -2.10 13.06
C VAL A 34 11.43 -3.55 13.17
N LEU A 35 10.85 -3.96 14.30
CA LEU A 35 10.31 -5.31 14.47
C LEU A 35 9.20 -5.60 13.46
N TYR A 36 8.31 -4.64 13.18
CA TYR A 36 7.29 -4.77 12.14
C TYR A 36 7.91 -5.01 10.77
N PHE A 37 8.86 -4.18 10.34
CA PHE A 37 9.47 -4.32 9.00
C PHE A 37 10.35 -5.57 8.87
N LEU A 38 11.05 -5.98 9.92
CA LEU A 38 11.72 -7.28 9.96
C LEU A 38 10.72 -8.42 9.84
N GLY A 39 9.60 -8.36 10.58
CA GLY A 39 8.52 -9.32 10.47
C GLY A 39 7.90 -9.38 9.07
N ALA A 40 7.66 -8.23 8.44
CA ALA A 40 7.17 -8.11 7.07
C ALA A 40 8.13 -8.78 6.07
N LEU A 41 9.43 -8.50 6.17
CA LEU A 41 10.45 -9.13 5.32
C LEU A 41 10.50 -10.65 5.53
N LEU A 42 10.48 -11.10 6.79
CA LEU A 42 10.45 -12.53 7.12
C LEU A 42 9.19 -13.21 6.57
N PHE A 43 8.02 -12.56 6.69
CA PHE A 43 6.77 -13.05 6.12
C PHE A 43 6.90 -13.26 4.62
N VAL A 44 7.40 -12.26 3.89
CA VAL A 44 7.54 -12.31 2.44
C VAL A 44 8.53 -13.38 2.03
N VAL A 45 9.69 -13.48 2.69
CA VAL A 45 10.68 -14.51 2.39
C VAL A 45 10.14 -15.91 2.65
N TYR A 46 9.41 -16.09 3.76
CA TYR A 46 8.85 -17.38 4.13
C TYR A 46 7.69 -17.80 3.21
N TYR A 47 6.66 -16.96 3.09
CA TYR A 47 5.50 -17.27 2.26
C TYR A 47 5.82 -17.19 0.77
N GLY A 48 6.61 -16.23 0.32
CA GLY A 48 7.03 -16.14 -1.09
C GLY A 48 7.86 -17.36 -1.54
N ARG A 49 8.56 -18.06 -0.64
CA ARG A 49 9.18 -19.35 -0.96
C ARG A 49 8.16 -20.51 -0.97
N LYS A 50 7.17 -20.49 -0.09
CA LYS A 50 6.17 -21.56 0.07
C LYS A 50 5.08 -21.53 -1.00
N THR A 51 4.65 -20.34 -1.42
CA THR A 51 3.58 -20.12 -2.42
C THR A 51 4.14 -19.82 -3.81
N GLY A 52 5.46 -19.91 -4.00
CA GLY A 52 6.15 -19.72 -5.27
C GLY A 52 6.55 -18.28 -5.58
N GLY A 53 5.89 -17.26 -5.03
CA GLY A 53 6.04 -15.85 -5.40
C GLY A 53 7.47 -15.36 -5.67
N LEU A 54 8.39 -15.51 -4.71
CA LEU A 54 9.78 -14.99 -4.84
C LEU A 54 10.66 -15.72 -5.87
N ARG A 55 10.26 -16.90 -6.35
CA ARG A 55 11.05 -17.71 -7.31
C ARG A 55 10.26 -18.11 -8.57
N SER A 56 8.99 -17.74 -8.67
CA SER A 56 8.07 -18.23 -9.72
C SER A 56 7.26 -17.13 -10.39
N PHE A 57 7.63 -15.85 -10.27
CA PHE A 57 7.06 -14.83 -11.14
C PHE A 57 7.42 -15.16 -12.59
N THR A 58 6.39 -15.29 -13.43
CA THR A 58 6.54 -15.46 -14.86
C THR A 58 6.82 -14.10 -15.51
N THR A 59 7.29 -14.10 -16.75
CA THR A 59 7.47 -12.85 -17.52
C THR A 59 6.17 -12.04 -17.59
N ILE A 60 5.02 -12.70 -17.76
CA ILE A 60 3.72 -12.03 -17.81
C ILE A 60 3.39 -11.36 -16.47
N ASP A 61 3.70 -12.02 -15.34
CA ASP A 61 3.48 -11.42 -14.02
C ASP A 61 4.30 -10.14 -13.83
N LEU A 62 5.58 -10.19 -14.21
CA LEU A 62 6.47 -9.02 -14.12
C LEU A 62 6.00 -7.89 -15.03
N VAL A 63 5.46 -8.20 -16.21
CA VAL A 63 4.85 -7.23 -17.12
C VAL A 63 3.63 -6.57 -16.47
N TYR A 64 2.71 -7.34 -15.88
CA TYR A 64 1.57 -6.78 -15.17
C TYR A 64 2.00 -5.89 -13.99
N ILE A 65 2.98 -6.33 -13.20
CA ILE A 65 3.52 -5.55 -12.09
C ILE A 65 4.13 -4.23 -12.59
N GLY A 66 4.94 -4.28 -13.65
CA GLY A 66 5.57 -3.11 -14.25
C GLY A 66 4.55 -2.10 -14.79
N ILE A 67 3.56 -2.58 -15.54
CA ILE A 67 2.45 -1.76 -16.05
C ILE A 67 1.66 -1.16 -14.88
N GLY A 68 1.37 -1.98 -13.87
CA GLY A 68 0.68 -1.58 -12.65
C GLY A 68 1.34 -0.41 -11.95
N GLY A 69 2.62 -0.56 -11.60
CA GLY A 69 3.39 0.48 -10.92
C GLY A 69 3.47 1.76 -11.74
N ALA A 70 3.76 1.66 -13.04
CA ALA A 70 3.80 2.81 -13.93
C ALA A 70 2.44 3.52 -14.06
N PHE A 71 1.36 2.75 -14.20
CA PHE A 71 0.01 3.32 -14.31
C PHE A 71 -0.45 3.95 -12.99
N SER A 72 -0.05 3.41 -11.84
CA SER A 72 -0.26 4.04 -10.54
C SER A 72 0.43 5.41 -10.43
N VAL A 73 1.66 5.56 -10.95
CA VAL A 73 2.35 6.86 -11.01
C VAL A 73 1.58 7.85 -11.90
N VAL A 74 1.19 7.40 -13.10
CA VAL A 74 0.41 8.23 -14.03
C VAL A 74 -0.90 8.68 -13.38
N TRP A 75 -1.59 7.74 -12.71
CA TRP A 75 -2.84 8.04 -12.05
C TRP A 75 -2.63 9.06 -10.95
N GLU A 76 -1.74 8.83 -9.99
CA GLU A 76 -1.68 9.65 -8.79
C GLU A 76 -1.19 11.07 -9.06
N PHE A 77 -0.10 11.18 -9.81
CA PHE A 77 0.56 12.47 -9.99
C PHE A 77 0.02 13.30 -11.14
N TYR A 78 -0.62 12.70 -12.14
CA TYR A 78 -1.18 13.45 -13.27
C TYR A 78 -2.69 13.50 -13.21
N ILE A 79 -3.37 12.34 -13.22
CA ILE A 79 -4.83 12.29 -13.28
C ILE A 79 -5.45 12.74 -11.95
N GLY A 80 -4.99 12.17 -10.84
CA GLY A 80 -5.43 12.44 -9.48
C GLY A 80 -5.17 13.88 -9.09
N SER A 81 -3.97 14.38 -9.37
CA SER A 81 -3.62 15.79 -9.12
C SER A 81 -4.43 16.76 -9.97
N PHE A 82 -4.79 16.40 -11.21
CA PHE A 82 -5.69 17.21 -12.04
C PHE A 82 -7.13 17.18 -11.49
N LEU A 83 -7.68 16.00 -11.21
CA LEU A 83 -9.04 15.83 -10.67
C LEU A 83 -9.17 16.44 -9.27
N GLY A 84 -8.11 16.43 -8.47
CA GLY A 84 -8.04 17.06 -7.15
C GLY A 84 -8.18 18.59 -7.19
N ARG A 85 -8.08 19.23 -8.36
CA ARG A 85 -8.43 20.65 -8.54
C ARG A 85 -9.94 20.89 -8.53
N PHE A 86 -10.73 19.85 -8.79
CA PHE A 86 -12.19 19.92 -8.88
C PHE A 86 -12.88 19.18 -7.74
N LEU A 87 -12.21 18.19 -7.15
CA LEU A 87 -12.71 17.40 -6.03
C LEU A 87 -11.81 17.68 -4.80
N PRO A 88 -12.37 18.15 -3.68
CA PRO A 88 -11.57 18.45 -2.50
C PRO A 88 -10.91 17.18 -1.98
N SER A 89 -9.59 17.21 -1.84
CA SER A 89 -8.85 16.17 -1.13
C SER A 89 -9.08 16.33 0.36
N THR A 90 -9.71 15.35 0.97
CA THR A 90 -9.99 15.29 2.40
C THR A 90 -9.54 13.93 2.93
N PRO A 91 -9.41 13.75 4.26
CA PRO A 91 -9.24 12.42 4.84
C PRO A 91 -10.36 11.43 4.49
N PHE A 92 -11.46 11.88 3.89
CA PHE A 92 -12.55 11.02 3.41
C PHE A 92 -12.48 10.74 1.91
N VAL A 93 -11.74 11.55 1.15
CA VAL A 93 -11.72 11.53 -0.32
C VAL A 93 -10.33 11.86 -0.83
N SER A 94 -9.66 10.88 -1.42
CA SER A 94 -8.35 11.08 -2.08
C SER A 94 -8.33 10.40 -3.44
N VAL A 95 -8.65 11.15 -4.49
CA VAL A 95 -8.82 10.60 -5.85
C VAL A 95 -7.52 9.99 -6.39
N GLY A 96 -6.37 10.62 -6.13
CA GLY A 96 -5.06 10.09 -6.50
C GLY A 96 -4.78 8.75 -5.82
N PHE A 97 -4.85 8.74 -4.50
CA PHE A 97 -4.64 7.54 -3.69
C PHE A 97 -5.62 6.40 -4.04
N TRP A 98 -6.90 6.72 -4.23
CA TRP A 98 -7.94 5.73 -4.53
C TRP A 98 -7.74 5.02 -5.86
N GLY A 99 -7.31 5.73 -6.91
CA GLY A 99 -7.01 5.04 -8.15
C GLY A 99 -5.75 4.19 -8.05
N ARG A 100 -4.72 4.64 -7.31
CA ARG A 100 -3.57 3.78 -7.00
C ARG A 100 -4.01 2.50 -6.30
N LEU A 101 -4.87 2.60 -5.27
CA LEU A 101 -5.45 1.46 -4.56
C LEU A 101 -6.16 0.50 -5.53
N ILE A 102 -7.05 1.03 -6.38
CA ILE A 102 -7.77 0.20 -7.37
C ILE A 102 -6.79 -0.54 -8.30
N ILE A 103 -5.81 0.19 -8.85
CA ILE A 103 -4.84 -0.37 -9.79
C ILE A 103 -4.05 -1.50 -9.13
N VAL A 104 -3.50 -1.27 -7.93
CA VAL A 104 -2.71 -2.28 -7.22
C VAL A 104 -3.53 -3.52 -6.92
N PHE A 105 -4.80 -3.38 -6.53
CA PHE A 105 -5.66 -4.53 -6.25
C PHE A 105 -5.97 -5.34 -7.52
N ILE A 106 -6.19 -4.67 -8.66
CA ILE A 106 -6.38 -5.35 -9.94
C ILE A 106 -5.12 -6.14 -10.31
N ILE A 107 -3.94 -5.53 -10.23
CA ILE A 107 -2.68 -6.18 -10.59
C ILE A 107 -2.40 -7.38 -9.67
N ALA A 108 -2.59 -7.21 -8.37
CA ALA A 108 -2.48 -8.30 -7.41
C ALA A 108 -3.44 -9.45 -7.72
N ALA A 109 -4.66 -9.14 -8.17
CA ALA A 109 -5.67 -10.13 -8.54
C ALA A 109 -5.39 -10.84 -9.87
N LEU A 110 -4.64 -10.21 -10.78
CA LEU A 110 -4.19 -10.84 -12.03
C LEU A 110 -2.98 -11.75 -11.80
N VAL A 111 -2.05 -11.31 -10.93
CA VAL A 111 -0.80 -12.02 -10.67
C VAL A 111 -0.95 -13.14 -9.63
N ARG A 112 -1.74 -12.91 -8.57
CA ARG A 112 -2.14 -13.91 -7.55
C ARG A 112 -0.97 -14.60 -6.83
N LYS A 113 0.18 -13.96 -6.76
CA LYS A 113 1.39 -14.47 -6.11
C LYS A 113 1.82 -13.53 -5.00
N VAL A 114 2.25 -14.12 -3.88
CA VAL A 114 2.77 -13.35 -2.74
C VAL A 114 4.01 -12.59 -3.17
N GLY A 115 4.00 -11.28 -2.94
CA GLY A 115 5.02 -10.32 -3.38
C GLY A 115 4.55 -9.43 -4.52
N ALA A 116 3.40 -9.71 -5.14
CA ALA A 116 2.86 -8.90 -6.22
C ALA A 116 2.47 -7.50 -5.75
N GLY A 117 1.83 -7.40 -4.57
CA GLY A 117 1.46 -6.11 -3.98
C GLY A 117 2.68 -5.27 -3.66
N MET A 118 3.64 -5.85 -2.92
CA MET A 118 4.87 -5.14 -2.57
C MET A 118 5.70 -4.75 -3.79
N PHE A 119 5.85 -5.65 -4.78
CA PHE A 119 6.69 -5.35 -5.95
C PHE A 119 6.04 -4.32 -6.88
N THR A 120 4.71 -4.30 -6.97
CA THR A 120 3.98 -3.23 -7.67
C THR A 120 4.23 -1.88 -7.02
N LEU A 121 4.17 -1.81 -5.69
CA LEU A 121 4.46 -0.56 -4.98
C LEU A 121 5.95 -0.19 -5.00
N LEU A 122 6.85 -1.16 -5.02
CA LEU A 122 8.28 -0.89 -5.20
C LEU A 122 8.53 -0.23 -6.56
N VAL A 123 7.90 -0.73 -7.64
CA VAL A 123 7.99 -0.11 -8.97
C VAL A 123 7.33 1.26 -8.98
N TYR A 124 6.16 1.41 -8.36
CA TYR A 124 5.49 2.71 -8.22
C TYR A 124 6.40 3.73 -7.54
N ASN A 125 7.02 3.39 -6.41
CA ASN A 125 7.93 4.27 -5.67
C ASN A 125 9.19 4.58 -6.50
N LEU A 126 9.76 3.59 -7.19
CA LEU A 126 10.91 3.82 -8.07
C LEU A 126 10.63 4.85 -9.15
N LEU A 127 9.48 4.74 -9.80
CA LEU A 127 9.08 5.64 -10.88
C LEU A 127 8.58 6.99 -10.34
N GLY A 128 7.91 6.99 -9.18
CA GLY A 128 7.53 8.20 -8.46
C GLY A 128 8.75 9.04 -8.10
N ASP A 129 9.75 8.42 -7.49
CA ASP A 129 11.03 9.06 -7.15
C ASP A 129 11.73 9.62 -8.39
N LEU A 130 11.81 8.82 -9.46
CA LEU A 130 12.53 9.21 -10.67
C LEU A 130 11.88 10.41 -11.38
N PHE A 131 10.55 10.48 -11.41
CA PHE A 131 9.82 11.45 -12.23
C PHE A 131 9.19 12.61 -11.45
N HIS A 132 8.97 12.47 -10.14
CA HIS A 132 8.24 13.47 -9.34
C HIS A 132 9.06 13.98 -8.16
N TYR A 133 9.74 13.09 -7.44
CA TYR A 133 10.33 13.45 -6.15
C TYR A 133 11.85 13.69 -6.18
N GLY A 134 12.55 13.30 -7.24
CA GLY A 134 13.95 13.64 -7.48
C GLY A 134 14.93 13.01 -6.48
N PHE A 135 14.57 11.87 -5.87
CA PHE A 135 15.37 11.14 -4.88
C PHE A 135 15.76 11.92 -3.61
N GLY A 136 15.11 13.04 -3.27
CA GLY A 136 15.57 14.00 -2.25
C GLY A 136 15.29 13.68 -0.77
N GLY A 137 14.95 12.43 -0.41
CA GLY A 137 14.61 12.02 0.96
C GLY A 137 13.68 10.80 1.06
N GLU A 138 13.30 10.28 -0.10
CA GLU A 138 12.21 9.32 -0.30
C GLU A 138 12.57 7.81 -0.44
N PRO A 139 13.83 7.34 -0.29
CA PRO A 139 14.10 5.90 -0.21
C PRO A 139 13.29 5.19 0.88
N MET A 140 12.83 5.93 1.88
CA MET A 140 12.00 5.38 2.96
C MET A 140 10.59 5.03 2.51
N TYR A 141 10.04 5.66 1.47
CA TYR A 141 8.74 5.30 0.92
C TYR A 141 8.73 3.92 0.26
N PHE A 142 9.88 3.46 -0.27
CA PHE A 142 10.00 2.08 -0.70
C PHE A 142 9.74 1.10 0.44
N ILE A 143 10.35 1.36 1.60
CA ILE A 143 10.18 0.50 2.78
C ILE A 143 8.76 0.65 3.31
N TYR A 144 8.33 1.88 3.56
CA TYR A 144 7.01 2.19 4.08
C TYR A 144 5.91 1.63 3.17
N GLU A 145 5.79 2.05 1.92
CA GLU A 145 4.65 1.69 1.09
C GLU A 145 4.69 0.21 0.67
N SER A 146 5.85 -0.29 0.26
CA SER A 146 5.95 -1.69 -0.18
C SER A 146 5.70 -2.64 0.99
N LEU A 147 6.27 -2.38 2.17
CA LEU A 147 6.16 -3.28 3.32
C LEU A 147 4.97 -2.96 4.26
N THR A 148 4.11 -1.98 3.94
CA THR A 148 2.82 -1.77 4.63
C THR A 148 1.65 -2.03 3.69
N TYR A 149 1.35 -1.10 2.78
CA TYR A 149 0.27 -1.21 1.79
C TYR A 149 0.41 -2.46 0.95
N GLY A 150 1.60 -2.69 0.38
CA GLY A 150 1.88 -3.84 -0.47
C GLY A 150 1.80 -5.15 0.30
N LEU A 151 2.33 -5.15 1.53
CA LEU A 151 2.28 -6.29 2.43
C LEU A 151 0.84 -6.70 2.75
N PHE A 152 -0.08 -5.77 3.01
CA PHE A 152 -1.47 -6.13 3.30
C PHE A 152 -2.15 -6.87 2.14
N VAL A 153 -1.85 -6.45 0.90
CA VAL A 153 -2.31 -7.17 -0.30
C VAL A 153 -1.72 -8.57 -0.35
N ASP A 154 -0.43 -8.70 -0.11
CA ASP A 154 0.27 -9.99 -0.17
C ASP A 154 -0.12 -10.94 0.98
N ILE A 155 -0.46 -10.41 2.16
CA ILE A 155 -1.08 -11.16 3.26
C ILE A 155 -2.42 -11.72 2.80
N MET A 156 -3.26 -10.92 2.14
CA MET A 156 -4.54 -11.42 1.63
C MET A 156 -4.35 -12.49 0.56
N ILE A 157 -3.38 -12.33 -0.34
CA ILE A 157 -3.03 -13.38 -1.32
C ILE A 157 -2.61 -14.67 -0.60
N ALA A 158 -1.77 -14.58 0.43
CA ALA A 158 -1.33 -15.74 1.20
C ALA A 158 -2.50 -16.42 1.93
N VAL A 159 -3.37 -15.65 2.60
CA VAL A 159 -4.55 -16.15 3.33
C VAL A 159 -5.56 -16.80 2.40
N THR A 160 -5.72 -16.26 1.18
CA THR A 160 -6.63 -16.82 0.16
C THR A 160 -6.01 -17.95 -0.65
N GLY A 161 -4.74 -18.29 -0.41
CA GLY A 161 -4.03 -19.33 -1.16
C GLY A 161 -3.85 -19.00 -2.64
N GLY A 162 -3.74 -17.71 -3.00
CA GLY A 162 -3.69 -17.26 -4.39
C GLY A 162 -5.07 -17.00 -5.02
N HIS A 163 -6.17 -17.25 -4.32
CA HIS A 163 -7.53 -17.00 -4.84
C HIS A 163 -8.06 -15.62 -4.42
N LEU A 164 -7.29 -14.57 -4.69
CA LEU A 164 -7.69 -13.21 -4.39
C LEU A 164 -8.99 -12.86 -5.14
N PHE A 165 -9.93 -12.25 -4.41
CA PHE A 165 -11.31 -11.96 -4.82
C PHE A 165 -12.11 -13.17 -5.31
N GLY A 166 -11.71 -14.39 -4.91
CA GLY A 166 -12.34 -15.64 -5.34
C GLY A 166 -11.98 -16.05 -6.78
N ILE A 167 -11.00 -15.41 -7.41
CA ILE A 167 -10.57 -15.68 -8.79
C ILE A 167 -9.79 -17.00 -8.86
N GLY A 168 -10.12 -17.83 -9.87
CA GLY A 168 -9.50 -19.13 -10.09
C GLY A 168 -9.85 -20.21 -9.07
N LYS A 169 -10.85 -20.00 -8.21
CA LYS A 169 -11.34 -21.03 -7.31
C LYS A 169 -12.32 -21.93 -8.06
N GLU A 170 -11.99 -23.21 -8.22
CA GLU A 170 -12.92 -24.20 -8.74
C GLU A 170 -14.11 -24.33 -7.78
N LEU A 171 -15.32 -24.10 -8.28
CA LEU A 171 -16.54 -24.32 -7.51
C LEU A 171 -16.90 -25.80 -7.52
N SER A 172 -17.38 -26.32 -6.40
CA SER A 172 -17.72 -27.74 -6.27
C SER A 172 -18.71 -28.17 -7.34
N ASN A 173 -18.40 -29.29 -8.00
CA ASN A 173 -19.22 -29.95 -9.00
C ASN A 173 -20.70 -29.98 -8.57
N GLY A 174 -21.55 -29.17 -9.21
CA GLY A 174 -23.00 -29.13 -8.97
C GLY A 174 -23.62 -27.74 -8.77
N ALA A 175 -22.84 -26.67 -8.57
CA ALA A 175 -23.38 -25.31 -8.51
C ALA A 175 -23.62 -24.76 -9.93
N GLY A 176 -24.85 -24.32 -10.24
CA GLY A 176 -25.13 -23.61 -11.48
C GLY A 176 -24.32 -22.32 -11.63
N GLU A 177 -24.04 -21.91 -12.87
CA GLU A 177 -23.17 -20.77 -13.24
C GLU A 177 -23.55 -19.45 -12.53
N ALA A 178 -24.85 -19.25 -12.29
CA ALA A 178 -25.37 -18.09 -11.55
C ALA A 178 -25.00 -18.12 -10.05
N THR A 179 -25.06 -19.29 -9.40
CA THR A 179 -24.68 -19.47 -7.99
C THR A 179 -23.18 -19.32 -7.81
N ALA A 180 -22.40 -19.84 -8.77
CA ALA A 180 -20.96 -19.66 -8.86
C ALA A 180 -20.55 -18.18 -8.91
N THR A 181 -21.17 -17.43 -9.82
CA THR A 181 -20.88 -16.00 -9.99
C THR A 181 -21.26 -15.18 -8.75
N ARG A 182 -22.36 -15.53 -8.09
CA ARG A 182 -22.80 -14.84 -6.86
C ARG A 182 -21.81 -15.07 -5.71
N THR A 183 -21.36 -16.30 -5.51
CA THR A 183 -20.42 -16.63 -4.44
C THR A 183 -19.05 -15.97 -4.66
N THR A 184 -18.52 -15.97 -5.88
CA THR A 184 -17.26 -15.27 -6.18
C THR A 184 -17.39 -13.76 -5.98
N THR A 185 -18.53 -13.18 -6.35
CA THR A 185 -18.78 -11.74 -6.16
C THR A 185 -18.86 -11.38 -4.67
N ILE A 186 -19.56 -12.17 -3.85
CA ILE A 186 -19.66 -11.93 -2.40
C ILE A 186 -18.28 -12.04 -1.75
N LEU A 187 -17.50 -13.07 -2.09
CA LEU A 187 -16.13 -13.23 -1.59
C LEU A 187 -15.23 -12.07 -2.03
N GLY A 188 -15.36 -11.64 -3.29
CA GLY A 188 -14.67 -10.46 -3.82
C GLY A 188 -14.97 -9.21 -3.01
N VAL A 189 -16.25 -8.92 -2.77
CA VAL A 189 -16.71 -7.76 -1.98
C VAL A 189 -16.12 -7.81 -0.56
N ILE A 190 -16.20 -8.95 0.12
CA ILE A 190 -15.67 -9.08 1.49
C ILE A 190 -14.16 -8.87 1.52
N GLN A 191 -13.42 -9.54 0.63
CA GLN A 191 -11.96 -9.42 0.58
C GLN A 191 -11.52 -8.01 0.16
N GLY A 192 -12.24 -7.39 -0.78
CA GLY A 192 -12.02 -6.01 -1.20
C GLY A 192 -12.27 -5.01 -0.07
N ALA A 193 -13.35 -5.19 0.70
CA ALA A 193 -13.63 -4.38 1.88
C ALA A 193 -12.55 -4.51 2.95
N ILE A 194 -12.11 -5.75 3.25
CA ILE A 194 -11.02 -5.98 4.21
C ILE A 194 -9.73 -5.34 3.75
N LEU A 195 -9.37 -5.50 2.47
CA LEU A 195 -8.16 -4.88 1.93
C LEU A 195 -8.23 -3.35 1.96
N GLY A 196 -9.37 -2.77 1.57
CA GLY A 196 -9.61 -1.34 1.69
C GLY A 196 -9.46 -0.84 3.13
N LEU A 197 -10.06 -1.54 4.08
CA LEU A 197 -9.91 -1.24 5.51
C LEU A 197 -8.44 -1.29 5.96
N THR A 198 -7.69 -2.31 5.54
CA THR A 198 -6.26 -2.40 5.90
C THR A 198 -5.41 -1.31 5.24
N TRP A 199 -5.79 -0.85 4.05
CA TRP A 199 -5.14 0.28 3.36
C TRP A 199 -5.43 1.64 4.01
N ALA A 200 -6.45 1.75 4.86
CA ALA A 200 -6.66 2.97 5.65
C ALA A 200 -5.65 3.14 6.81
N ILE A 201 -4.84 2.12 7.11
CA ILE A 201 -3.94 2.09 8.28
C ILE A 201 -2.60 2.80 8.06
N PRO A 202 -1.86 2.56 6.94
CA PRO A 202 -0.47 2.99 6.88
C PRO A 202 -0.23 4.48 7.03
N ASP A 203 -1.04 5.33 6.38
CA ASP A 203 -0.82 6.78 6.43
C ASP A 203 -1.12 7.41 7.81
N PRO A 204 -2.29 7.15 8.44
CA PRO A 204 -2.53 7.64 9.80
C PRO A 204 -1.58 7.04 10.83
N VAL A 205 -1.27 5.75 10.76
CA VAL A 205 -0.55 5.06 11.84
C VAL A 205 0.95 5.09 11.59
N PHE A 206 1.43 4.49 10.51
CA PHE A 206 2.88 4.37 10.28
C PHE A 206 3.48 5.69 9.82
N TYR A 207 2.84 6.39 8.88
CA TYR A 207 3.39 7.65 8.38
C TYR A 207 3.28 8.76 9.43
N SER A 208 2.07 9.03 9.92
CA SER A 208 1.87 10.18 10.83
C SER A 208 2.42 9.97 12.24
N ALA A 209 2.46 8.73 12.75
CA ALA A 209 2.95 8.46 14.11
C ALA A 209 4.42 8.04 14.18
N PHE A 210 5.08 7.80 13.04
CA PHE A 210 6.51 7.44 13.00
C PHE A 210 7.28 8.10 11.85
N PHE A 211 6.95 7.81 10.58
CA PHE A 211 7.82 8.28 9.48
C PHE A 211 7.87 9.78 9.33
N SER A 212 6.76 10.49 9.48
CA SER A 212 6.75 11.95 9.40
C SER A 212 7.58 12.60 10.53
N PRO A 213 7.42 12.18 11.80
CA PRO A 213 8.33 12.59 12.88
C PRO A 213 9.79 12.25 12.59
N PHE A 214 10.07 11.02 12.16
CA PHE A 214 11.42 10.54 11.90
C PHE A 214 12.11 11.26 10.74
N LEU A 215 11.39 11.48 9.64
CA LEU A 215 11.92 12.09 8.42
C LEU A 215 12.01 13.61 8.53
N TYR A 216 11.02 14.26 9.15
CA TYR A 216 10.85 15.72 9.07
C TYR A 216 10.75 16.42 10.44
N GLY A 217 10.89 15.69 11.55
CA GLY A 217 10.77 16.26 12.90
C GLY A 217 9.37 16.74 13.23
N SER A 218 8.34 16.21 12.56
CA SER A 218 6.95 16.60 12.81
C SER A 218 6.48 16.12 14.19
N TYR A 219 5.48 16.81 14.75
CA TYR A 219 4.90 16.45 16.05
C TYR A 219 3.81 15.40 15.87
N VAL A 220 3.72 14.47 16.83
CA VAL A 220 2.69 13.44 16.82
C VAL A 220 1.43 13.93 17.53
N ASN A 221 0.28 13.83 16.86
CA ASN A 221 -1.02 14.13 17.44
C ASN A 221 -1.96 12.93 17.29
N TRP A 222 -2.10 12.16 18.36
CA TRP A 222 -2.95 10.97 18.38
C TRP A 222 -4.44 11.25 18.15
N ALA A 223 -4.94 12.42 18.54
CA ALA A 223 -6.33 12.78 18.24
C ALA A 223 -6.54 12.96 16.72
N HIS A 224 -5.57 13.60 16.04
CA HIS A 224 -5.60 13.74 14.59
C HIS A 224 -5.43 12.39 13.87
N ILE A 225 -4.52 11.54 14.36
CA ILE A 225 -4.27 10.20 13.83
C ILE A 225 -5.54 9.33 13.91
N LEU A 226 -6.18 9.27 15.08
CA LEU A 226 -7.38 8.46 15.27
C LEU A 226 -8.56 8.98 14.44
N PHE A 227 -8.67 10.30 14.29
CA PHE A 227 -9.66 10.90 13.39
C PHE A 227 -9.41 10.50 11.93
N ASN A 228 -8.19 10.69 11.42
CA ASN A 228 -7.86 10.34 10.03
C ASN A 228 -8.02 8.85 9.77
N LEU A 229 -7.62 8.00 10.71
CA LEU A 229 -7.83 6.56 10.63
C LEU A 229 -9.32 6.26 10.46
N GLY A 230 -10.19 6.81 11.31
CA GLY A 230 -11.64 6.65 11.17
C GLY A 230 -12.21 7.26 9.89
N ALA A 231 -11.62 8.35 9.39
CA ALA A 231 -12.07 9.06 8.21
C ALA A 231 -11.72 8.35 6.89
N PHE A 232 -10.55 7.69 6.81
CA PHE A 232 -10.13 6.95 5.62
C PHE A 232 -10.91 5.65 5.45
N MET A 233 -11.32 4.98 6.55
CA MET A 233 -11.96 3.65 6.46
C MET A 233 -13.16 3.60 5.49
N PRO A 234 -14.18 4.48 5.58
CA PRO A 234 -15.36 4.36 4.72
C PRO A 234 -15.02 4.50 3.24
N GLY A 235 -14.16 5.46 2.90
CA GLY A 235 -13.72 5.69 1.52
C GLY A 235 -12.95 4.49 0.98
N ASP A 236 -11.94 4.04 1.72
CA ASP A 236 -11.05 2.97 1.26
C ASP A 236 -11.76 1.62 1.20
N ILE A 237 -12.69 1.34 2.11
CA ILE A 237 -13.57 0.15 2.04
C ILE A 237 -14.38 0.17 0.73
N VAL A 238 -15.05 1.29 0.43
CA VAL A 238 -15.85 1.42 -0.79
C VAL A 238 -14.98 1.23 -2.02
N MET A 239 -13.81 1.87 -2.05
CA MET A 239 -12.87 1.75 -3.18
C MET A 239 -12.29 0.35 -3.30
N GLY A 240 -12.01 -0.33 -2.19
CA GLY A 240 -11.56 -1.73 -2.18
C GLY A 240 -12.64 -2.68 -2.71
N ILE A 241 -13.91 -2.46 -2.36
CA ILE A 241 -15.04 -3.21 -2.94
C ILE A 241 -15.11 -3.00 -4.45
N LEU A 242 -15.09 -1.73 -4.91
CA LEU A 242 -15.12 -1.41 -6.34
C LEU A 242 -13.94 -2.04 -7.09
N ALA A 243 -12.74 -1.94 -6.52
CA ALA A 243 -11.53 -2.54 -7.07
C ALA A 243 -11.66 -4.06 -7.22
N SER A 244 -12.22 -4.75 -6.22
CA SER A 244 -12.43 -6.21 -6.29
C SER A 244 -13.39 -6.60 -7.43
N ILE A 245 -14.48 -5.85 -7.61
CA ILE A 245 -15.46 -6.11 -8.67
C ILE A 245 -14.84 -5.88 -10.05
N LEU A 246 -14.07 -4.79 -10.19
CA LEU A 246 -13.34 -4.49 -11.42
C LEU A 246 -12.29 -5.56 -11.71
N ALA A 247 -11.52 -5.98 -10.70
CA ALA A 247 -10.52 -7.02 -10.83
C ALA A 247 -11.12 -8.35 -11.34
N VAL A 248 -12.25 -8.78 -10.80
CA VAL A 248 -12.95 -10.00 -11.27
C VAL A 248 -13.38 -9.85 -12.74
N ARG A 249 -13.87 -8.68 -13.15
CA ARG A 249 -14.27 -8.43 -14.54
C ARG A 249 -13.07 -8.43 -15.49
N ILE A 250 -11.98 -7.79 -15.10
CA ILE A 250 -10.76 -7.72 -15.90
C ILE A 250 -10.13 -9.10 -16.03
N ALA A 251 -10.03 -9.86 -14.94
CA ALA A 251 -9.52 -11.24 -14.96
C ALA A 251 -10.26 -12.10 -15.98
N ARG A 252 -11.61 -12.07 -15.97
CA ARG A 252 -12.44 -12.77 -16.96
C ARG A 252 -12.16 -12.29 -18.40
N ALA A 253 -12.00 -10.99 -18.60
CA ALA A 253 -11.75 -10.41 -19.92
C ALA A 253 -10.39 -10.83 -20.51
N VAL A 254 -9.39 -11.06 -19.66
CA VAL A 254 -8.06 -11.53 -20.08
C VAL A 254 -7.92 -13.06 -20.06
N GLY A 255 -9.01 -13.79 -19.81
CA GLY A 255 -9.05 -15.26 -19.88
C GLY A 255 -8.49 -15.99 -18.65
N GLN A 256 -8.56 -15.38 -17.47
CA GLN A 256 -8.14 -15.97 -16.19
C GLN A 256 -9.31 -16.45 -15.31
#